data_AF-R7TVA0-F1
#
_entry.id   AF-R7TVA0-F1
#
_cell.length_a   1.000
_cell.length_b   1.000
_cell.length_c   1.000
_cell.angle_alpha   90.00
_cell.angle_beta   90.00
_cell.angle_gamma   90.00
#
_symmetry.space_group_name_H-M   'P 1'
#
loop_
_entity.id
_entity.type
_entity.pdbx_description
1 polymer ?
#
loop_
_entity_poly.entity_id
_entity_poly.type
_entity_poly.pdbx_seq_one_letter_code
_entity_poly.pdbx_strand_id
1 'polypeptide(L)'
;MKWIFDRSKTHEDVFDEYDYRKRVLQSQMALLSEGRKRILIINRVELVQSIQLHGLWSRMRSHKIITSSIEKRIQYNNNPFEQVGAMLDYLAKRTDRDYEEFCECLEEDNQGHIVTEILGSGKQEPSSIRKKLPPGKPLKENDR
;
A
#
# COMPACT_ATOMS: atom_id res chain seq x y z
N MET A 1 -0.31 -5.93 -26.91
CA MET A 1 0.46 -7.18 -27.09
C MET A 1 -0.42 -8.18 -27.84
N LYS A 2 0.04 -8.66 -28.99
CA LYS A 2 -0.70 -9.57 -29.87
C LYS A 2 -0.26 -10.99 -29.51
N TRP A 3 -1.15 -11.81 -28.95
CA TRP A 3 -0.79 -13.15 -28.50
C TRP A 3 -0.89 -14.13 -29.67
N ILE A 4 0.23 -14.80 -29.97
CA ILE A 4 0.31 -15.90 -30.93
C ILE A 4 -0.31 -17.12 -30.24
N PHE A 5 -1.38 -17.65 -30.81
CA PHE A 5 -2.02 -18.87 -30.31
C PHE A 5 -1.21 -20.08 -30.78
N ASP A 6 -0.45 -20.68 -29.87
CA ASP A 6 0.29 -21.90 -30.15
C ASP A 6 -0.68 -23.08 -30.20
N ARG A 7 -0.82 -23.66 -31.39
CA ARG A 7 -1.79 -24.71 -31.73
C ARG A 7 -1.37 -26.11 -31.24
N SER A 8 -0.26 -26.22 -30.51
CA SER A 8 0.31 -27.51 -30.06
C SER A 8 -0.03 -27.91 -28.61
N LYS A 9 -0.78 -27.11 -27.84
CA LYS A 9 -1.13 -27.42 -26.45
C LYS A 9 -2.20 -28.51 -26.31
N THR A 10 -2.00 -29.44 -25.38
CA THR A 10 -2.96 -30.52 -25.09
C THR A 10 -4.12 -30.01 -24.24
N HIS A 11 -5.26 -30.73 -24.24
CA HIS A 11 -6.48 -30.31 -23.55
C HIS A 11 -6.28 -30.13 -22.03
N GLU A 12 -5.33 -30.86 -21.42
CA GLU A 12 -4.99 -30.72 -20.00
C GLU A 12 -4.15 -29.45 -19.73
N ASP A 13 -3.18 -29.12 -20.59
CA ASP A 13 -2.39 -27.88 -20.48
C ASP A 13 -3.24 -26.61 -20.61
N VAL A 14 -4.28 -26.65 -21.45
CA VAL A 14 -5.23 -25.54 -21.63
C VAL A 14 -6.13 -25.38 -20.40
N PHE A 15 -6.47 -26.48 -19.71
CA PHE A 15 -7.31 -26.44 -18.50
C PHE A 15 -6.56 -25.82 -17.31
N ASP A 16 -5.28 -26.17 -17.12
CA ASP A 16 -4.43 -25.55 -16.10
C ASP A 16 -4.16 -24.06 -16.38
N GLU A 17 -3.91 -23.67 -17.63
CA GLU A 17 -3.73 -22.26 -17.99
C GLU A 17 -5.03 -21.45 -17.79
N TYR A 18 -6.19 -22.05 -18.06
CA TYR A 18 -7.48 -21.40 -17.86
C TYR A 18 -7.85 -21.28 -16.39
N ASP A 19 -7.61 -22.32 -15.58
CA ASP A 19 -7.85 -22.26 -14.13
C ASP A 19 -6.84 -21.33 -13.44
N TYR A 20 -5.58 -21.32 -13.86
CA TYR A 20 -4.58 -20.34 -13.42
C TYR A 20 -5.03 -18.91 -13.75
N ARG A 21 -5.47 -18.65 -14.99
CA ARG A 21 -6.02 -17.34 -15.38
C ARG A 21 -7.27 -16.98 -14.58
N LYS A 22 -8.16 -17.95 -14.33
CA LYS A 22 -9.38 -17.73 -13.55
C LYS A 22 -9.07 -17.43 -12.10
N ARG A 23 -8.11 -18.11 -11.46
CA ARG A 23 -7.63 -17.81 -10.10
C ARG A 23 -6.93 -16.46 -10.03
N VAL A 24 -6.10 -16.11 -11.01
CA VAL A 24 -5.46 -14.78 -11.09
C VAL A 24 -6.52 -13.69 -11.28
N LEU A 25 -7.52 -13.88 -12.15
CA LEU A 25 -8.62 -12.93 -12.33
C LEU A 25 -9.50 -12.83 -11.07
N GLN A 26 -9.80 -13.95 -10.41
CA GLN A 26 -10.52 -13.95 -9.13
C GLN A 26 -9.72 -13.27 -8.01
N SER A 27 -8.39 -13.42 -8.00
CA SER A 27 -7.49 -12.71 -7.08
C SER A 27 -7.38 -11.22 -7.42
N GLN A 28 -7.42 -10.84 -8.70
CA GLN A 28 -7.46 -9.44 -9.14
C GLN A 28 -8.80 -8.76 -8.85
N MET A 29 -9.89 -9.53 -8.78
CA MET A 29 -11.22 -9.07 -8.40
C MET A 29 -11.52 -9.22 -6.90
N ALA A 30 -10.59 -9.79 -6.13
CA ALA A 30 -10.74 -9.90 -4.69
C ALA A 30 -10.70 -8.51 -4.08
N LEU A 31 -11.77 -8.17 -3.36
CA LEU A 31 -11.82 -6.98 -2.52
C LEU A 31 -10.64 -7.01 -1.56
N LEU A 32 -10.11 -5.83 -1.23
CA LEU A 32 -8.99 -5.68 -0.32
C LEU A 32 -9.13 -6.60 0.91
N SER A 33 -8.11 -7.44 1.12
CA SER A 33 -8.11 -8.43 2.20
C SER A 33 -8.35 -7.76 3.57
N GLU A 34 -8.98 -8.49 4.50
CA GLU A 34 -9.24 -7.95 5.84
C GLU A 34 -7.97 -7.52 6.57
N GLY A 35 -6.84 -8.22 6.35
CA GLY A 35 -5.54 -7.85 6.91
C GLY A 35 -5.08 -6.48 6.42
N ARG A 36 -5.14 -6.23 5.11
CA ARG A 36 -4.77 -4.94 4.51
C ARG A 36 -5.74 -3.82 4.92
N LYS A 37 -7.03 -4.12 5.04
CA LYS A 37 -8.02 -3.17 5.61
C LYS A 37 -7.68 -2.77 7.05
N ARG A 38 -7.28 -3.73 7.89
CA ARG A 38 -6.87 -3.44 9.28
C ARG A 38 -5.63 -2.57 9.33
N ILE A 39 -4.63 -2.83 8.48
CA ILE A 39 -3.41 -2.00 8.39
C ILE A 39 -3.79 -0.55 8.04
N LEU A 40 -4.64 -0.35 7.03
CA LEU A 40 -5.12 0.98 6.65
C LEU A 40 -5.89 1.69 7.77
N ILE A 41 -6.64 0.96 8.60
CA ILE A 41 -7.41 1.51 9.72
C ILE A 41 -6.50 1.85 10.91
N ILE A 42 -5.64 0.92 11.32
CA ILE A 42 -4.75 1.07 12.48
C ILE A 42 -3.75 2.20 12.23
N ASN A 43 -3.14 2.21 11.05
CA ASN A 43 -2.11 3.19 10.69
C ASN A 43 -2.70 4.45 10.03
N ARG A 44 -4.03 4.61 10.01
CA ARG A 44 -4.71 5.71 9.32
C ARG A 44 -4.16 7.08 9.73
N VAL A 45 -3.97 7.29 11.03
CA VAL A 45 -3.53 8.59 11.58
C VAL A 45 -2.13 8.93 11.09
N GLU A 46 -1.21 7.95 11.13
CA GLU A 46 0.17 8.12 10.67
C GLU A 46 0.21 8.29 9.14
N LEU A 47 -0.54 7.48 8.39
CA LEU A 47 -0.63 7.59 6.93
C LEU A 47 -1.14 8.97 6.49
N VAL A 48 -2.16 9.49 7.15
CA VAL A 48 -2.70 10.84 6.87
C VAL A 48 -1.67 11.93 7.10
N GLN A 49 -0.79 11.78 8.09
CA GLN A 49 0.23 12.77 8.42
C GLN A 49 1.49 12.65 7.55
N SER A 50 1.81 11.44 7.09
CA SER A 50 3.05 11.14 6.37
C SER A 50 2.92 11.24 4.84
N ILE A 51 1.76 10.93 4.26
CA ILE A 51 1.60 10.88 2.80
C ILE A 51 1.52 12.30 2.21
N GLN A 52 2.34 12.53 1.18
CA GLN A 52 2.28 13.74 0.35
C GLN A 52 1.58 13.44 -0.98
N LEU A 53 0.48 14.15 -1.25
CA LEU A 53 -0.38 13.87 -2.41
C LEU A 53 0.02 14.59 -3.71
N HIS A 54 0.80 15.67 -3.64
CA HIS A 54 1.05 16.56 -4.78
C HIS A 54 1.71 15.85 -5.98
N GLY A 55 2.59 14.88 -5.75
CA GLY A 55 3.20 14.04 -6.80
C GLY A 55 2.45 12.74 -7.08
N LEU A 56 1.66 12.27 -6.10
CA LEU A 56 1.03 10.96 -6.14
C LEU A 56 -0.18 10.89 -7.09
N TRP A 57 -0.91 11.99 -7.26
CA TRP A 57 -2.13 12.02 -8.09
C TRP A 57 -1.89 11.64 -9.55
N SER A 58 -0.81 12.15 -10.15
CA SER A 58 -0.45 11.85 -11.55
C SER A 58 -0.08 10.38 -11.74
N ARG A 59 0.63 9.80 -10.77
CA ARG A 59 1.03 8.39 -10.74
C ARG A 59 -0.15 7.46 -10.55
N MET A 60 -1.01 7.73 -9.55
CA MET A 60 -2.22 6.94 -9.33
C MET A 60 -3.14 6.93 -10.56
N ARG A 61 -3.15 8.01 -11.35
CA ARG A 61 -3.86 8.05 -12.64
C ARG A 61 -3.18 7.21 -13.72
N SER A 62 -1.86 7.23 -13.79
CA SER A 62 -1.08 6.38 -14.71
C SER A 62 -1.34 4.89 -14.45
N HIS A 63 -1.34 4.49 -13.17
CA HIS A 63 -1.63 3.13 -12.71
C HIS A 63 -3.14 2.79 -12.74
N LYS A 64 -4.00 3.74 -13.16
CA LYS A 64 -5.46 3.58 -13.24
C LYS A 64 -6.14 3.19 -11.92
N ILE A 65 -5.50 3.53 -10.80
CA ILE A 65 -6.05 3.34 -9.45
C ILE A 65 -7.22 4.31 -9.24
N ILE A 66 -7.06 5.55 -9.70
CA ILE A 66 -8.08 6.60 -9.65
C ILE A 66 -8.37 7.16 -11.04
N THR A 67 -9.59 7.66 -11.23
CA THR A 67 -9.96 8.45 -12.40
C THR A 67 -9.88 9.94 -12.09
N SER A 68 -9.80 10.79 -13.13
CA SER A 68 -9.76 12.25 -12.98
C SER A 68 -11.00 12.80 -12.25
N SER A 69 -12.17 12.16 -12.38
CA SER A 69 -13.37 12.53 -11.64
C SER A 69 -13.26 12.22 -10.14
N ILE A 70 -12.61 11.12 -9.78
CA ILE A 70 -12.38 10.75 -8.37
C ILE A 70 -11.32 11.67 -7.75
N GLU A 71 -10.23 11.93 -8.48
CA GLU A 71 -9.19 12.89 -8.08
C GLU A 71 -9.82 14.25 -7.74
N LYS A 72 -10.59 14.83 -8.68
CA LYS A 72 -11.26 16.12 -8.47
C LYS A 72 -12.23 16.08 -7.28
N ARG A 73 -12.94 14.97 -7.08
CA ARG A 73 -13.88 14.83 -5.94
C ARG A 73 -13.13 14.80 -4.61
N ILE A 74 -11.96 14.16 -4.55
CA ILE A 74 -11.15 14.12 -3.33
C ILE A 74 -10.47 15.47 -3.11
N GLN A 75 -9.89 16.07 -4.15
CA GLN A 75 -9.25 17.40 -4.11
C GLN A 75 -10.22 18.54 -3.81
N TYR A 76 -11.53 18.34 -4.03
CA TYR A 76 -12.55 19.31 -3.64
C TYR A 76 -12.59 19.57 -2.13
N ASN A 77 -12.07 18.64 -1.31
CA ASN A 77 -11.86 18.88 0.12
C ASN A 77 -10.66 19.82 0.34
N ASN A 78 -10.82 20.85 1.18
CA ASN A 78 -9.83 21.93 1.32
C ASN A 78 -8.56 21.54 2.11
N ASN A 79 -8.61 20.49 2.93
CA ASN A 79 -7.49 20.12 3.80
C ASN A 79 -6.69 18.92 3.23
N PRO A 80 -5.37 19.03 3.01
CA PRO A 80 -4.53 17.92 2.58
C PRO A 80 -4.70 16.64 3.43
N PHE A 81 -4.88 16.78 4.74
CA PHE A 81 -5.11 15.63 5.63
C PHE A 81 -6.44 14.92 5.34
N GLU A 82 -7.51 15.68 5.07
CA GLU A 82 -8.80 15.13 4.70
C GLU A 82 -8.78 14.51 3.30
N GLN A 83 -7.99 15.07 2.38
CA GLN A 83 -7.76 14.48 1.06
C GLN A 83 -7.10 13.10 1.18
N VAL A 84 -6.06 12.97 2.01
CA VAL A 84 -5.42 11.67 2.26
C VAL A 84 -6.41 10.70 2.90
N GLY A 85 -7.17 11.14 3.90
CA GLY A 85 -8.20 10.31 4.53
C GLY A 85 -9.24 9.78 3.54
N ALA A 86 -9.77 10.65 2.68
CA ALA A 86 -10.73 10.27 1.65
C ALA A 86 -10.12 9.34 0.58
N MET A 87 -8.84 9.52 0.25
CA MET A 87 -8.11 8.60 -0.63
C MET A 87 -7.95 7.22 0.00
N LEU A 88 -7.61 7.13 1.30
CA LEU A 88 -7.51 5.85 2.01
C LEU A 88 -8.87 5.15 2.11
N ASP A 89 -9.96 5.90 2.34
CA ASP A 89 -11.33 5.36 2.33
C ASP A 89 -11.75 4.85 0.95
N TYR A 90 -11.30 5.53 -0.10
CA TYR A 90 -11.48 5.04 -1.46
C TYR A 90 -10.72 3.72 -1.65
N LEU A 91 -9.44 3.67 -1.30
CA LEU A 91 -8.58 2.48 -1.44
C LEU A 91 -9.12 1.27 -0.65
N ALA A 92 -9.70 1.48 0.54
CA ALA A 92 -10.30 0.42 1.36
C ALA A 92 -11.48 -0.30 0.68
N LYS A 93 -12.11 0.34 -0.32
CA LYS A 93 -13.22 -0.22 -1.11
C LYS A 93 -12.75 -0.85 -2.43
N ARG A 94 -11.44 -0.82 -2.70
CA ARG A 94 -10.82 -1.27 -3.94
C ARG A 94 -10.26 -2.69 -3.80
N THR A 95 -9.57 -3.14 -4.85
CA THR A 95 -9.00 -4.49 -4.94
C THR A 95 -7.63 -4.57 -4.28
N ASP A 96 -7.18 -5.77 -3.95
CA ASP A 96 -5.82 -6.02 -3.48
C ASP A 96 -4.75 -5.54 -4.47
N ARG A 97 -5.05 -5.60 -5.79
CA ARG A 97 -4.18 -5.06 -6.83
C ARG A 97 -4.04 -3.55 -6.76
N ASP A 98 -5.15 -2.83 -6.58
CA ASP A 98 -5.12 -1.37 -6.46
C ASP A 98 -4.28 -0.92 -5.24
N TYR A 99 -4.24 -1.73 -4.18
CA TYR A 99 -3.40 -1.48 -3.01
C TYR A 99 -1.91 -1.72 -3.29
N GLU A 100 -1.56 -2.79 -4.02
CA GLU A 100 -0.17 -3.05 -4.41
C GLU A 100 0.36 -1.95 -5.34
N GLU A 101 -0.42 -1.57 -6.35
CA GLU A 101 -0.08 -0.49 -7.27
C GLU A 101 0.02 0.86 -6.54
N PHE A 102 -0.75 1.06 -5.47
CA PHE A 102 -0.62 2.23 -4.61
C PHE A 102 0.70 2.23 -3.83
N CYS A 103 1.14 1.08 -3.31
CA CYS A 103 2.46 0.95 -2.71
C CYS A 103 3.58 1.25 -3.71
N GLU A 104 3.48 0.73 -4.93
CA GLU A 104 4.44 1.05 -6.01
C GLU A 104 4.48 2.56 -6.30
N CYS A 105 3.31 3.21 -6.38
CA CYS A 105 3.24 4.66 -6.56
C CYS A 105 3.95 5.44 -5.45
N LEU A 106 3.88 4.97 -4.20
CA LEU A 106 4.60 5.58 -3.07
C LEU A 106 6.11 5.38 -3.16
N GLU A 107 6.56 4.19 -3.56
CA GLU A 107 7.98 3.90 -3.76
C GLU A 107 8.58 4.77 -4.88
N GLU A 108 7.88 4.89 -6.00
CA GLU A 108 8.32 5.74 -7.13
C GLU A 108 8.31 7.24 -6.83
N ASP A 109 7.53 7.68 -5.85
CA ASP A 109 7.45 9.07 -5.42
C ASP A 109 8.46 9.41 -4.30
N ASN A 110 9.45 8.55 -4.06
CA ASN A 110 10.41 8.62 -2.95
C ASN A 110 9.77 8.57 -1.56
N GLN A 111 8.51 8.10 -1.48
CA GLN A 111 7.75 7.89 -0.25
C GLN A 111 7.72 6.40 0.16
N GLY A 112 8.64 5.59 -0.36
CA GLY A 112 8.74 4.16 -0.09
C GLY A 112 8.95 3.82 1.40
N HIS A 113 9.48 4.74 2.20
CA HIS A 113 9.58 4.59 3.66
C HIS A 113 8.19 4.39 4.32
N ILE A 114 7.13 4.97 3.77
CA ILE A 114 5.75 4.74 4.22
C ILE A 114 5.34 3.29 3.95
N VAL A 115 5.73 2.75 2.80
CA VAL A 115 5.43 1.36 2.43
C VAL A 115 6.20 0.40 3.32
N THR A 116 7.48 0.63 3.58
CA THR A 116 8.31 -0.29 4.36
C THR A 116 8.06 -0.18 5.87
N GLU A 117 7.91 1.03 6.41
CA GLU A 117 7.82 1.26 7.86
C GLU A 117 6.37 1.21 8.39
N ILE A 118 5.38 1.65 7.60
CA ILE A 118 3.99 1.81 8.05
C ILE A 118 3.07 0.74 7.42
N LEU A 119 3.19 0.46 6.12
CA LEU A 119 2.36 -0.55 5.45
C LEU A 119 2.97 -1.96 5.48
N GLY A 120 4.30 -2.03 5.59
CA GLY A 120 5.12 -3.25 5.58
C GLY A 120 5.28 -3.90 6.95
N SER A 121 4.87 -3.22 8.02
CA SER A 121 4.90 -3.69 9.41
C SER A 121 3.99 -4.92 9.65
N GLY A 122 3.23 -5.37 8.64
CA GLY A 122 2.64 -6.72 8.64
C GLY A 122 3.66 -7.86 8.54
N LYS A 123 4.95 -7.59 8.26
CA LYS A 123 6.04 -8.58 8.26
C LYS A 123 7.01 -8.45 9.44
N GLN A 124 6.90 -7.41 10.26
CA GLN A 124 7.74 -7.25 11.44
C GLN A 124 6.85 -7.11 12.66
N GLU A 125 6.88 -8.15 13.49
CA GLU A 125 6.71 -8.02 14.94
C GLU A 125 7.32 -6.69 15.43
N PRO A 126 6.68 -5.98 16.38
CA PRO A 126 7.11 -4.68 16.86
C PRO A 126 8.40 -4.79 17.70
N SER A 127 9.51 -5.17 17.07
CA SER A 127 10.84 -5.10 17.65
C SER A 127 11.47 -3.79 17.21
N SER A 128 11.27 -2.74 18.01
CA SER A 128 12.25 -1.69 18.32
C SER A 128 11.64 -0.30 18.45
N ILE A 129 10.68 -0.14 19.37
CA ILE A 129 10.63 1.09 20.18
C ILE A 129 11.37 0.79 21.49
N ARG A 130 12.67 0.48 21.40
CA ARG A 130 13.60 0.84 22.48
C ARG A 130 14.15 2.20 22.13
N LYS A 131 13.41 3.21 22.58
CA LYS A 131 13.85 4.60 22.65
C LYS A 131 15.26 4.63 23.23
N LYS A 132 16.12 5.38 22.54
CA LYS A 132 17.39 5.91 23.03
C LYS A 132 17.23 6.36 24.49
N LEU A 133 17.87 5.64 25.41
CA LEU A 133 18.24 6.16 26.73
C LEU A 133 19.77 6.31 26.69
N PRO A 134 20.33 7.51 26.91
CA PRO A 134 21.78 7.70 26.91
C PRO A 134 22.41 6.87 28.05
N PRO A 135 23.63 6.33 27.87
CA PRO A 135 24.32 5.65 28.95
C PRO A 135 24.58 6.65 30.08
N GLY A 136 23.83 6.50 31.16
CA GLY A 136 24.09 7.18 32.42
C GLY A 136 25.51 6.84 32.87
N LYS A 137 26.31 7.87 33.08
CA LYS A 137 27.65 7.79 33.66
C LYS A 137 27.58 7.00 34.98
N PRO A 138 28.56 6.13 35.29
CA PRO A 138 28.61 5.51 36.61
C PRO A 138 28.79 6.60 37.66
N LEU A 139 27.87 6.64 38.64
CA LEU A 139 28.04 7.38 39.87
C LEU A 139 29.31 6.87 40.55
N LYS A 140 30.30 7.74 40.72
CA LYS A 140 31.46 7.46 41.54
C LYS A 140 30.97 7.24 42.97
N GLU A 141 31.17 6.02 43.45
CA GLU A 141 31.19 5.68 44.86
C GLU A 141 32.30 6.50 45.50
N ASN A 142 31.92 7.52 46.27
CA ASN A 142 32.86 8.30 47.06
C ASN A 142 33.02 7.59 48.40
N ASP A 143 34.24 7.12 48.65
CA ASP A 143 34.81 6.91 49.97
C ASP A 143 34.55 8.12 50.87
N ARG A 144 33.91 7.90 52.01
CA ARG A 144 34.26 8.47 53.32
C ARG A 144 33.46 7.85 54.45
#